data_AF-A0A0Q8N062-F1
#
_entry.id   AF-A0A0Q8N062-F1
#
_cell.length_a   1.000
_cell.length_b   1.000
_cell.length_c   1.000
_cell.angle_alpha   90.00
_cell.angle_beta   90.00
_cell.angle_gamma   90.00
#
_symmetry.space_group_name_H-M   'P 1'
#
loop_
_entity.id
_entity.type
_entity.pdbx_description
1 polymer ?
#
loop_
_entity_poly.entity_id
_entity_poly.type
_entity_poly.pdbx_seq_one_letter_code
_entity_poly.pdbx_strand_id
1 'polypeptide(L)'
;MENNNTFSMSMFIKHYEEEYNTQKMLFLIENPSKTVANFIENKIEELNQKELEYKRKCNLSDEEVYQEIKQTTKVRNYINKGFDKTHKKDFDESLESDFLEFRKKYTLKEKKEDSLLLKFYKTKLKSLASKLPINEQEPEVKTPYKIALLAEIGFFNLSVIKKLSNENKYKIVQQLIGGTLRSVKGNILVLNPESNEDRTKYTANNHSEDVKDYLDKLK
;
A
#
# COMPACT_ATOMS: atom_id res chain seq x y z
N MET A 1 12.27 31.88 -16.55
CA MET A 1 11.13 30.95 -16.69
C MET A 1 11.38 29.80 -15.73
N GLU A 2 10.92 29.93 -14.49
CA GLU A 2 11.01 28.85 -13.50
C GLU A 2 9.72 28.06 -13.54
N ASN A 3 9.79 26.85 -14.10
CA ASN A 3 8.71 25.86 -14.03
C ASN A 3 8.59 25.38 -12.59
N ASN A 4 7.79 26.07 -11.79
CA ASN A 4 7.34 25.55 -10.50
C ASN A 4 6.42 24.37 -10.76
N ASN A 5 7.01 23.18 -10.63
CA ASN A 5 6.34 21.90 -10.68
C ASN A 5 5.41 21.78 -9.47
N THR A 6 4.23 22.37 -9.59
CA THR A 6 3.15 22.25 -8.62
C THR A 6 2.64 20.81 -8.67
N PHE A 7 3.27 19.94 -7.91
CA PHE A 7 2.76 18.60 -7.65
C PHE A 7 1.38 18.76 -7.00
N SER A 8 0.32 18.63 -7.79
CA SER A 8 -1.03 18.87 -7.29
C SER A 8 -1.36 17.80 -6.24
N MET A 9 -2.12 18.18 -5.22
CA MET A 9 -2.60 17.26 -4.19
C MET A 9 -3.34 16.04 -4.82
N SER A 10 -3.96 16.22 -5.99
CA SER A 10 -4.60 15.14 -6.74
C SER A 10 -3.61 14.16 -7.37
N MET A 11 -2.47 14.62 -7.90
CA MET A 11 -1.40 13.72 -8.37
C MET A 11 -0.73 12.97 -7.21
N PHE A 12 -0.53 13.65 -6.07
CA PHE A 12 -0.02 13.02 -4.85
C PHE A 12 -0.93 11.86 -4.42
N ILE A 13 -2.24 12.12 -4.28
CA ILE A 13 -3.20 11.09 -3.87
C ILE A 13 -3.21 9.91 -4.85
N LYS A 14 -3.23 10.17 -6.16
CA LYS A 14 -3.27 9.09 -7.17
C LYS A 14 -2.03 8.18 -7.10
N HIS A 15 -0.85 8.77 -7.02
CA HIS A 15 0.42 8.03 -6.95
C HIS A 15 0.47 7.11 -5.72
N TYR A 16 0.18 7.66 -4.54
CA TYR A 16 0.19 6.86 -3.32
C TYR A 16 -0.97 5.86 -3.22
N GLU A 17 -2.08 6.08 -3.94
CA GLU A 17 -3.17 5.11 -3.99
C GLU A 17 -2.77 3.83 -4.76
N GLU A 18 -2.07 3.98 -5.88
CA GLU A 18 -1.55 2.84 -6.67
C GLU A 18 -0.50 2.05 -5.87
N GLU A 19 0.43 2.77 -5.23
CA GLU A 19 1.44 2.16 -4.36
C GLU A 19 0.81 1.49 -3.14
N TYR A 20 -0.14 2.15 -2.48
CA TYR A 20 -0.91 1.59 -1.38
C TYR A 20 -1.59 0.28 -1.76
N ASN A 21 -2.25 0.22 -2.91
CA ASN A 21 -2.95 -0.98 -3.36
C ASN A 21 -1.99 -2.13 -3.65
N THR A 22 -0.84 -1.83 -4.25
CA THR A 22 0.20 -2.82 -4.55
C THR A 22 0.80 -3.39 -3.27
N GLN A 23 1.24 -2.52 -2.35
CA GLN A 23 1.84 -2.94 -1.07
C GLN A 23 0.84 -3.68 -0.19
N LYS A 24 -0.43 -3.23 -0.16
CA LYS A 24 -1.51 -3.90 0.56
C LYS A 24 -1.72 -5.32 0.04
N MET A 25 -1.77 -5.51 -1.28
CA MET A 25 -1.91 -6.85 -1.87
C MET A 25 -0.75 -7.76 -1.48
N LEU A 26 0.49 -7.30 -1.65
CA LEU A 26 1.69 -8.07 -1.30
C LEU A 26 1.68 -8.49 0.18
N PHE A 27 1.41 -7.53 1.08
CA PHE A 27 1.34 -7.79 2.51
C PHE A 27 0.31 -8.88 2.86
N LEU A 28 -0.88 -8.85 2.25
CA LEU A 28 -1.94 -9.82 2.51
C LEU A 28 -1.65 -11.20 1.90
N ILE A 29 -0.91 -11.25 0.78
CA ILE A 29 -0.43 -12.51 0.19
C ILE A 29 0.59 -13.17 1.13
N GLU A 30 1.54 -12.39 1.65
CA GLU A 30 2.58 -12.87 2.55
C GLU A 30 2.05 -13.19 3.96
N ASN A 31 0.95 -12.55 4.37
CA ASN A 31 0.37 -12.68 5.71
C ASN A 31 -1.14 -13.02 5.65
N PRO A 32 -1.52 -14.25 5.29
CA PRO A 32 -2.93 -14.61 5.02
C PRO A 32 -3.88 -14.48 6.22
N SER A 33 -3.35 -14.47 7.45
CA SER A 33 -4.12 -14.30 8.69
C SER A 33 -4.30 -12.83 9.10
N LYS A 34 -3.64 -11.90 8.42
CA LYS A 34 -3.68 -10.46 8.72
C LYS A 34 -4.75 -9.76 7.89
N THR A 35 -5.17 -8.61 8.38
CA THR A 35 -6.20 -7.78 7.75
C THR A 35 -5.60 -6.54 7.10
N VAL A 36 -6.41 -5.84 6.30
CA VAL A 36 -6.06 -4.52 5.76
C VAL A 36 -5.79 -3.51 6.89
N ALA A 37 -6.49 -3.62 8.02
CA ALA A 37 -6.23 -2.76 9.18
C ALA A 37 -4.80 -2.99 9.70
N ASN A 38 -4.37 -4.25 9.82
CA ASN A 38 -3.01 -4.57 10.27
C ASN A 38 -1.95 -4.04 9.30
N PHE A 39 -2.19 -4.07 7.99
CA PHE A 39 -1.30 -3.45 7.00
C PHE A 39 -1.15 -1.94 7.25
N ILE A 40 -2.27 -1.23 7.41
CA ILE A 40 -2.28 0.22 7.61
C ILE A 40 -1.65 0.59 8.94
N GLU A 41 -1.96 -0.13 10.02
CA GLU A 41 -1.38 0.06 11.35
C GLU A 41 0.14 -0.11 11.31
N ASN A 42 0.63 -1.17 10.64
CA ASN A 42 2.06 -1.38 10.44
C ASN A 42 2.72 -0.22 9.69
N LYS A 43 2.07 0.31 8.63
CA LYS A 43 2.60 1.46 7.89
C LYS A 43 2.63 2.75 8.73
N ILE A 44 1.61 2.97 9.57
CA ILE A 44 1.58 4.08 10.52
C ILE A 44 2.72 3.95 11.52
N GLU A 45 2.95 2.75 12.04
CA GLU A 45 4.04 2.47 12.98
C GLU A 45 5.42 2.73 12.35
N GLU A 46 5.67 2.21 11.13
CA GLU A 46 6.91 2.45 10.38
C GLU A 46 7.18 3.96 10.20
N LEU A 47 6.14 4.75 9.89
CA LEU A 47 6.27 6.21 9.72
C LEU A 47 6.54 6.92 11.05
N ASN A 48 5.86 6.53 12.13
CA ASN A 48 6.10 7.09 13.46
C ASN A 48 7.53 6.77 13.95
N GLN A 49 8.02 5.55 13.71
CA GLN A 49 9.38 5.15 14.05
C GLN A 49 10.41 5.98 13.26
N LYS A 50 10.19 6.17 11.95
CA LYS A 50 11.04 7.06 11.12
C LYS A 50 11.06 8.50 11.63
N GLU A 51 9.91 9.03 12.05
CA GLU A 51 9.80 10.38 12.62
C GLU A 51 10.56 10.48 13.94
N LEU A 52 10.41 9.49 14.82
CA LEU A 52 11.13 9.43 16.10
C LEU A 52 12.64 9.36 15.90
N GLU A 53 13.09 8.50 14.98
CA GLU A 53 14.51 8.38 14.64
C GLU A 53 15.05 9.68 14.03
N TYR A 54 14.28 10.34 13.16
CA TYR A 54 14.64 11.64 12.60
C TYR A 54 14.82 12.70 13.70
N LYS A 55 13.87 12.79 14.63
CA LYS A 55 13.95 13.71 15.78
C LYS A 55 15.15 13.41 16.65
N ARG A 56 15.42 12.12 16.95
CA ARG A 56 16.63 11.69 17.66
C ARG A 56 17.89 12.20 16.95
N LYS A 57 17.99 11.97 15.64
CA LYS A 57 19.15 12.38 14.83
C LYS A 57 19.35 13.89 14.73
N CYS A 58 18.28 14.67 14.75
CA CYS A 58 18.36 16.14 14.84
C CYS A 58 18.96 16.62 16.17
N ASN A 59 18.74 15.87 17.25
CA ASN A 59 19.11 16.25 18.61
C ASN A 59 20.44 15.64 19.09
N LEU A 60 21.16 14.93 18.22
CA LEU A 60 22.48 14.40 18.56
C LEU A 60 23.47 15.54 18.78
N SER A 61 24.33 15.39 19.78
CA SER A 61 25.55 16.19 19.94
C SER A 61 26.55 15.89 18.83
N ASP A 62 27.54 16.76 18.64
CA ASP A 62 28.54 16.56 17.58
C ASP A 62 29.31 15.26 17.78
N GLU A 63 29.68 14.91 19.02
CA GLU A 63 30.35 13.64 19.33
C GLU A 63 29.49 12.42 18.94
N GLU A 64 28.19 12.45 19.23
CA GLU A 64 27.27 11.36 18.87
C GLU A 64 27.08 11.26 17.35
N VAL A 65 27.07 12.38 16.63
CA VAL A 65 27.04 12.40 15.16
C VAL A 65 28.30 11.73 14.60
N TYR A 66 29.48 12.01 15.15
CA TYR A 66 30.71 11.33 14.75
C TYR A 66 30.65 9.82 14.99
N GLN A 67 30.05 9.36 16.09
CA GLN A 67 29.89 7.93 16.35
C GLN A 67 28.92 7.27 15.36
N GLU A 68 27.81 7.93 15.01
CA GLU A 68 26.88 7.46 13.97
C GLU A 68 27.56 7.34 12.59
N ILE A 69 28.35 8.36 12.22
CA ILE A 69 29.06 8.36 10.93
C ILE A 69 30.15 7.28 10.91
N LYS A 70 30.88 7.08 12.01
CA LYS A 70 31.89 6.01 12.13
C LYS A 70 31.31 4.60 11.95
N GLN A 71 30.04 4.42 12.28
CA GLN A 71 29.36 3.13 12.09
C GLN A 71 28.99 2.86 10.62
N THR A 72 29.01 3.87 9.74
CA THR A 72 28.71 3.69 8.31
C THR A 72 29.76 2.84 7.60
N THR A 73 29.33 2.10 6.58
CA THR A 73 30.16 1.15 5.82
C THR A 73 31.39 1.81 5.18
N LYS A 74 31.29 3.09 4.80
CA LYS A 74 32.42 3.86 4.24
C LYS A 74 33.54 4.03 5.25
N VAL A 75 33.26 4.57 6.43
CA VAL A 75 34.28 4.80 7.48
C VAL A 75 34.81 3.48 8.02
N ARG A 76 33.94 2.47 8.19
CA ARG A 76 34.35 1.12 8.61
C ARG A 76 35.33 0.47 7.63
N ASN A 77 35.13 0.68 6.31
CA ASN A 77 36.04 0.18 5.29
C ASN A 77 37.41 0.89 5.32
N TYR A 78 37.46 2.18 5.66
CA TYR A 78 38.73 2.90 5.86
C TYR A 78 39.48 2.40 7.10
N ILE A 79 38.77 2.16 8.21
CA ILE A 79 39.35 1.61 9.44
C ILE A 79 39.90 0.19 9.20
N ASN A 80 39.16 -0.65 8.47
CA ASN A 80 39.54 -2.04 8.23
C ASN A 80 40.68 -2.21 7.21
N LYS A 81 40.94 -1.23 6.33
CA LYS A 81 41.99 -1.31 5.31
C LYS A 81 43.40 -1.05 5.83
N GLY A 82 43.56 -0.76 7.12
CA GLY A 82 44.85 -0.41 7.72
C GLY A 82 45.16 1.06 7.45
N PHE A 83 45.03 1.87 8.49
CA PHE A 83 45.23 3.32 8.42
C PHE A 83 46.72 3.62 8.18
N ASP A 84 47.10 3.96 6.95
CA ASP A 84 48.43 4.50 6.67
C ASP A 84 48.46 6.00 7.01
N LYS A 85 49.44 6.43 7.80
CA LYS A 85 49.52 7.80 8.36
C LYS A 85 49.59 8.89 7.28
N THR A 86 49.95 8.49 6.06
CA THR A 86 50.02 9.33 4.85
C THR A 86 48.67 9.83 4.37
N HIS A 87 47.55 9.16 4.70
CA HIS A 87 46.19 9.51 4.25
C HIS A 87 45.30 10.11 5.35
N LYS A 88 45.88 10.49 6.49
CA LYS A 88 45.13 11.04 7.63
C LYS A 88 44.32 12.29 7.26
N LYS A 89 44.91 13.18 6.44
CA LYS A 89 44.26 14.42 6.00
C LYS A 89 43.02 14.15 5.15
N ASP A 90 43.13 13.23 4.19
CA ASP A 90 42.01 12.86 3.30
C ASP A 90 40.86 12.20 4.09
N PHE A 91 41.20 11.43 5.13
CA PHE A 91 40.22 10.83 6.03
C PHE A 91 39.50 11.88 6.87
N ASP A 92 40.24 12.81 7.48
CA ASP A 92 39.68 13.87 8.31
C ASP A 92 38.77 14.80 7.46
N GLU A 93 39.18 15.12 6.23
CA GLU A 93 38.36 15.89 5.27
C GLU A 93 37.08 15.14 4.84
N SER A 94 37.17 13.83 4.61
CA SER A 94 36.00 13.00 4.30
C SER A 94 35.02 12.91 5.47
N LEU A 95 35.54 12.79 6.70
CA LEU A 95 34.72 12.72 7.91
C LEU A 95 33.98 14.04 8.15
N GLU A 96 34.65 15.16 7.96
CA GLU A 96 34.05 16.51 8.05
C GLU A 96 32.96 16.72 6.98
N SER A 97 33.19 16.24 5.76
CA SER A 97 32.18 16.27 4.69
C SER A 97 30.94 15.44 5.06
N ASP A 98 31.12 14.21 5.54
CA ASP A 98 30.01 13.35 5.97
C ASP A 98 29.27 13.96 7.18
N PHE A 99 29.99 14.63 8.09
CA PHE A 99 29.41 15.35 9.23
C PHE A 99 28.51 16.50 8.76
N LEU A 100 29.01 17.33 7.84
CA LEU A 100 28.25 18.45 7.29
C LEU A 100 27.01 17.95 6.53
N GLU A 101 27.15 16.87 5.75
CA GLU A 101 26.02 16.24 5.06
C GLU A 101 24.98 15.70 6.04
N PHE A 102 25.41 15.05 7.13
CA PHE A 102 24.53 14.57 8.20
C PHE A 102 23.74 15.72 8.81
N ARG A 103 24.42 16.80 9.24
CA ARG A 103 23.76 17.97 9.84
C ARG A 103 22.82 18.66 8.87
N LYS A 104 23.19 18.75 7.59
CA LYS A 104 22.32 19.28 6.54
C LYS A 104 21.07 18.42 6.36
N LYS A 105 21.20 17.09 6.38
CA LYS A 105 20.10 16.14 6.22
C LYS A 105 19.16 16.10 7.42
N TYR A 106 19.69 16.23 8.64
CA TYR A 106 18.94 16.17 9.90
C TYR A 106 18.84 17.53 10.56
N THR A 107 18.37 18.52 9.79
CA THR A 107 17.94 19.81 10.35
C THR A 107 16.49 19.72 10.79
N LEU A 108 16.09 20.44 11.84
CA LEU A 108 14.69 20.58 12.26
C LEU A 108 13.88 21.25 11.13
N LYS A 109 13.41 20.44 10.21
CA LYS A 109 12.48 20.78 9.14
C LYS A 109 11.49 19.63 9.07
N GLU A 110 10.20 19.94 9.06
CA GLU A 110 9.19 18.94 8.83
C GLU A 110 9.39 18.34 7.43
N LYS A 111 9.49 17.00 7.37
CA LYS A 111 9.35 16.29 6.10
C LYS A 111 7.89 16.30 5.71
N LYS A 112 7.52 17.30 4.90
CA LYS A 112 6.16 17.49 4.40
C LYS A 112 5.57 16.23 3.78
N GLU A 113 6.39 15.44 3.08
CA GLU A 113 6.01 14.17 2.46
C GLU A 113 5.61 13.10 3.48
N ASP A 114 6.45 12.81 4.48
CA ASP A 114 6.17 11.81 5.53
C ASP A 114 4.91 12.20 6.33
N SER A 115 4.72 13.49 6.60
CA SER A 115 3.52 14.02 7.26
C SER A 115 2.25 13.80 6.43
N LEU A 116 2.31 14.07 5.12
CA LEU A 116 1.20 13.81 4.20
C LEU A 116 0.88 12.31 4.09
N LEU A 117 1.91 11.47 4.03
CA LEU A 117 1.76 10.01 3.95
C LEU A 117 1.16 9.45 5.25
N LEU A 118 1.60 9.93 6.41
CA LEU A 118 1.01 9.56 7.70
C LEU A 118 -0.48 9.98 7.77
N LYS A 119 -0.81 11.18 7.30
CA LYS A 119 -2.20 11.65 7.20
C LYS A 119 -3.04 10.77 6.26
N PHE A 120 -2.46 10.34 5.14
CA PHE A 120 -3.10 9.42 4.18
C PHE A 120 -3.46 8.08 4.85
N TYR A 121 -2.50 7.42 5.49
CA TYR A 121 -2.75 6.13 6.15
C TYR A 121 -3.73 6.24 7.33
N LYS A 122 -3.63 7.30 8.15
CA LYS A 122 -4.62 7.57 9.21
C LYS A 122 -6.03 7.75 8.66
N THR A 123 -6.16 8.42 7.51
CA THR A 123 -7.44 8.59 6.82
C THR A 123 -7.98 7.25 6.32
N LYS A 124 -7.14 6.40 5.72
CA LYS A 124 -7.53 5.04 5.30
C LYS A 124 -7.99 4.20 6.49
N LEU A 125 -7.26 4.23 7.61
CA LEU A 125 -7.65 3.53 8.84
C LEU A 125 -9.01 4.01 9.35
N LYS A 126 -9.22 5.33 9.40
CA LYS A 126 -10.50 5.92 9.80
C LYS A 126 -11.63 5.50 8.87
N SER A 127 -11.40 5.46 7.57
CA SER A 127 -12.39 5.01 6.57
C SER A 127 -12.79 3.53 6.73
N LEU A 128 -11.88 2.69 7.23
CA LEU A 128 -12.20 1.30 7.57
C LEU A 128 -13.09 1.19 8.80
N ALA A 129 -12.81 2.01 9.82
CA ALA A 129 -13.59 2.07 11.05
C ALA A 129 -14.97 2.74 10.82
N SER A 130 -15.05 3.71 9.91
CA SER A 130 -16.28 4.43 9.56
C SER A 130 -17.11 3.72 8.49
N LYS A 131 -17.04 2.39 8.37
CA LYS A 131 -18.06 1.61 7.64
C LYS A 131 -19.39 1.50 8.43
N LEU A 132 -19.79 2.60 9.08
CA LEU A 132 -21.18 3.00 9.27
C LEU A 132 -21.44 4.07 8.20
N PRO A 133 -22.48 3.94 7.38
CA PRO A 133 -22.51 4.47 6.03
C PRO A 133 -22.42 6.00 6.05
N ILE A 134 -21.37 6.54 5.41
CA ILE A 134 -21.35 7.94 5.01
C ILE A 134 -22.07 8.00 3.67
N ASN A 135 -23.12 8.79 3.69
CA ASN A 135 -24.09 9.10 2.67
C ASN A 135 -23.44 9.67 1.40
N GLU A 136 -23.11 8.82 0.44
CA GLU A 136 -23.15 9.14 -0.99
C GLU A 136 -23.95 8.02 -1.66
N GLN A 137 -25.17 8.34 -2.11
CA GLN A 137 -26.02 7.44 -2.88
C GLN A 137 -25.41 7.23 -4.28
N GLU A 138 -24.33 6.45 -4.38
CA GLU A 138 -24.25 5.51 -5.48
C GLU A 138 -25.24 4.38 -5.16
N PRO A 139 -26.11 3.96 -6.10
CA PRO A 139 -26.98 2.83 -5.85
C PRO A 139 -26.09 1.65 -5.45
N GLU A 140 -26.32 1.11 -4.25
CA GLU A 140 -25.53 0.00 -3.72
C GLU A 140 -25.52 -1.13 -4.75
N VAL A 141 -24.43 -1.22 -5.52
CA VAL A 141 -24.30 -2.24 -6.56
C VAL A 141 -24.22 -3.57 -5.83
N LYS A 142 -25.32 -4.31 -5.87
CA LYS A 142 -25.52 -5.54 -5.09
C LYS A 142 -24.42 -6.56 -5.43
N THR A 143 -23.96 -7.33 -4.43
CA THR A 143 -22.96 -8.38 -4.59
C THR A 143 -23.16 -9.28 -5.83
N PRO A 144 -24.39 -9.70 -6.19
CA PRO A 144 -24.62 -10.51 -7.40
C PRO A 144 -24.17 -9.83 -8.70
N TYR A 145 -24.48 -8.54 -8.89
CA TYR A 145 -24.08 -7.79 -10.07
C TYR A 145 -22.56 -7.67 -10.19
N LYS A 146 -21.88 -7.35 -9.08
CA LYS A 146 -20.40 -7.25 -9.07
C LYS A 146 -19.74 -8.57 -9.46
N ILE A 147 -20.31 -9.70 -9.06
CA ILE A 147 -19.82 -11.05 -9.43
C ILE A 147 -20.05 -11.32 -10.91
N ALA A 148 -21.23 -10.97 -11.43
CA ALA A 148 -21.54 -11.09 -12.87
C ALA A 148 -20.56 -10.24 -13.71
N LEU A 149 -20.29 -9.00 -13.28
CA LEU A 149 -19.32 -8.12 -13.94
C LEU A 149 -17.92 -8.74 -13.98
N LEU A 150 -17.42 -9.28 -12.86
CA LEU A 150 -16.12 -9.97 -12.82
C LEU A 150 -16.09 -11.15 -13.80
N ALA A 151 -17.18 -11.92 -13.89
CA ALA A 151 -17.26 -13.04 -14.81
C ALA A 151 -17.20 -12.59 -16.27
N GLU A 152 -17.98 -11.56 -16.64
CA GLU A 152 -18.08 -11.06 -18.02
C GLU A 152 -16.75 -10.45 -18.51
N ILE A 153 -16.03 -9.73 -17.66
CA ILE A 153 -14.69 -9.19 -18.01
C ILE A 153 -13.60 -10.27 -18.05
N GLY A 154 -13.94 -11.54 -17.83
CA GLY A 154 -13.01 -12.66 -17.89
C GLY A 154 -12.09 -12.79 -16.69
N PHE A 155 -12.43 -12.22 -15.53
CA PHE A 155 -11.61 -12.30 -14.31
C PHE A 155 -11.26 -13.75 -13.93
N PHE A 156 -12.24 -14.66 -13.99
CA PHE A 156 -12.03 -16.08 -13.70
C PHE A 156 -11.22 -16.82 -14.77
N ASN A 157 -11.02 -16.20 -15.93
CA ASN A 157 -10.24 -16.74 -17.04
C ASN A 157 -8.76 -16.37 -17.00
N LEU A 158 -8.38 -15.40 -16.15
CA LEU A 158 -6.99 -14.99 -15.95
C LEU A 158 -6.14 -16.18 -15.48
N SER A 159 -4.94 -16.32 -16.04
CA SER A 159 -4.04 -17.46 -15.77
C SER A 159 -3.71 -17.62 -14.28
N VAL A 160 -3.52 -16.51 -13.57
CA VAL A 160 -3.27 -16.49 -12.12
C VAL A 160 -4.49 -16.98 -11.35
N ILE A 161 -5.70 -16.57 -11.75
CA ILE A 161 -6.95 -16.97 -11.07
C ILE A 161 -7.29 -18.43 -11.34
N LYS A 162 -7.13 -18.91 -12.58
CA LYS A 162 -7.41 -20.30 -12.97
C LYS A 162 -6.64 -21.33 -12.13
N LYS A 163 -5.38 -21.03 -11.80
CA LYS A 163 -4.48 -21.91 -11.01
C LYS A 163 -4.86 -22.00 -9.52
N LEU A 164 -5.73 -21.11 -9.02
CA LEU A 164 -6.13 -21.11 -7.62
C LEU A 164 -7.19 -22.17 -7.34
N SER A 165 -7.18 -22.67 -6.10
CA SER A 165 -8.30 -23.46 -5.58
C SER A 165 -9.59 -22.62 -5.55
N ASN A 166 -10.74 -23.28 -5.63
CA ASN A 166 -12.04 -22.58 -5.61
C ASN A 166 -12.22 -21.76 -4.32
N GLU A 167 -11.76 -22.29 -3.18
CA GLU A 167 -11.80 -21.57 -1.91
C GLU A 167 -11.00 -20.26 -1.95
N ASN A 168 -9.82 -20.27 -2.56
CA ASN A 168 -9.01 -19.07 -2.71
C ASN A 168 -9.62 -18.08 -3.71
N LYS A 169 -10.26 -18.57 -4.79
CA LYS A 169 -11.03 -17.71 -5.71
C LYS A 169 -12.14 -16.96 -4.96
N TYR A 170 -12.89 -17.66 -4.09
CA TYR A 170 -13.96 -17.04 -3.31
C TYR A 170 -13.44 -15.99 -2.33
N LYS A 171 -12.33 -16.26 -1.64
CA LYS A 171 -11.69 -15.30 -0.74
C LYS A 171 -11.21 -14.05 -1.46
N ILE A 172 -10.60 -14.19 -2.64
CA ILE A 172 -10.16 -13.03 -3.43
C ILE A 172 -11.36 -12.19 -3.85
N VAL A 173 -12.41 -12.82 -4.39
CA VAL A 173 -13.62 -12.08 -4.78
C VAL A 173 -14.24 -11.39 -3.55
N GLN A 174 -14.33 -12.06 -2.41
CA GLN A 174 -14.81 -11.45 -1.16
C GLN A 174 -14.01 -10.21 -0.77
N GLN A 175 -12.69 -10.22 -0.92
CA GLN A 175 -11.84 -9.06 -0.65
C GLN A 175 -12.06 -7.92 -1.66
N LEU A 176 -12.30 -8.23 -2.92
CA LEU A 176 -12.51 -7.23 -3.98
C LEU A 176 -13.85 -6.51 -3.85
N ILE A 177 -14.93 -7.25 -3.60
CA ILE A 177 -16.30 -6.71 -3.71
C ILE A 177 -17.06 -6.65 -2.37
N GLY A 178 -16.48 -7.20 -1.30
CA GLY A 178 -17.13 -7.34 0.01
C GLY A 178 -18.15 -8.48 0.07
N GLY A 179 -18.94 -8.50 1.15
CA GLY A 179 -19.95 -9.53 1.41
C GLY A 179 -19.44 -10.73 2.21
N THR A 180 -20.34 -11.65 2.52
CA THR A 180 -19.99 -12.88 3.25
C THR A 180 -19.45 -13.93 2.30
N LEU A 181 -18.49 -14.74 2.76
CA LEU A 181 -17.90 -15.82 1.98
C LEU A 181 -18.97 -16.78 1.41
N ARG A 182 -20.01 -17.09 2.20
CA ARG A 182 -21.15 -17.91 1.75
C ARG A 182 -21.93 -17.26 0.61
N SER A 183 -22.17 -15.95 0.69
CA SER A 183 -22.86 -15.19 -0.35
C SER A 183 -22.05 -15.12 -1.64
N VAL A 184 -20.75 -14.85 -1.53
CA VAL A 184 -19.83 -14.83 -2.67
C VAL A 184 -19.77 -16.19 -3.35
N LYS A 185 -19.55 -17.26 -2.57
CA LYS A 185 -19.53 -18.63 -3.08
C LYS A 185 -20.83 -18.99 -3.81
N GLY A 186 -21.98 -18.72 -3.20
CA GLY A 186 -23.27 -19.03 -3.80
C GLY A 186 -23.48 -18.30 -5.13
N ASN A 187 -23.19 -17.00 -5.15
CA ASN A 187 -23.30 -16.17 -6.35
C ASN A 187 -22.33 -16.55 -7.46
N ILE A 188 -21.10 -16.98 -7.14
CA ILE A 188 -20.17 -17.46 -8.17
C ILE A 188 -20.65 -18.79 -8.75
N LEU A 189 -21.13 -19.70 -7.90
CA LEU A 189 -21.58 -21.02 -8.34
C LEU A 189 -22.83 -20.95 -9.23
N VAL A 190 -23.80 -20.07 -8.96
CA VAL A 190 -25.00 -19.94 -9.81
C VAL A 190 -24.72 -19.42 -11.23
N LEU A 191 -23.54 -18.86 -11.49
CA LEU A 191 -23.11 -18.54 -12.86
C LEU A 191 -22.95 -19.80 -13.72
N ASN A 192 -22.65 -20.95 -13.11
CA ASN A 192 -22.70 -22.23 -13.79
C ASN A 192 -24.16 -22.72 -13.84
N PRO A 193 -24.74 -22.98 -15.02
CA PRO A 193 -26.10 -23.52 -15.18
C PRO A 193 -26.34 -24.82 -14.38
N GLU A 194 -25.31 -25.67 -14.27
CA GLU A 194 -25.36 -26.98 -13.62
C GLU A 194 -25.20 -26.92 -12.08
N SER A 195 -25.15 -25.74 -11.48
CA SER A 195 -25.01 -25.59 -10.03
C SER A 195 -26.28 -25.94 -9.27
N ASN A 196 -26.13 -26.68 -8.17
CA ASN A 196 -27.19 -27.02 -7.20
C ASN A 196 -27.43 -25.91 -6.15
N GLU A 197 -26.85 -24.72 -6.32
CA GLU A 197 -27.09 -23.60 -5.40
C GLU A 197 -28.49 -22.99 -5.59
N ASP A 198 -29.01 -22.41 -4.52
CA ASP A 198 -30.33 -21.76 -4.53
C ASP A 198 -30.31 -20.47 -5.37
N ARG A 199 -30.87 -20.54 -6.58
CA ARG A 199 -30.96 -19.43 -7.55
C ARG A 199 -31.98 -18.35 -7.15
N THR A 200 -32.85 -18.60 -6.18
CA THR A 200 -33.73 -17.57 -5.62
C THR A 200 -32.98 -16.67 -4.64
N LYS A 201 -31.96 -17.25 -3.97
CA LYS A 201 -31.11 -16.56 -3.00
C LYS A 201 -29.86 -15.93 -3.62
N TYR A 202 -29.23 -16.61 -4.57
CA TYR A 202 -28.04 -16.14 -5.28
C TYR A 202 -28.39 -15.87 -6.73
N THR A 203 -28.27 -14.61 -7.15
CA THR A 203 -28.91 -14.11 -8.38
C THR A 203 -27.92 -13.54 -9.38
N ALA A 204 -26.62 -13.86 -9.26
CA ALA A 204 -25.60 -13.29 -10.15
C ALA A 204 -25.85 -13.63 -11.62
N ASN A 205 -26.37 -14.82 -11.91
CA ASN A 205 -26.74 -15.24 -13.26
C ASN A 205 -27.78 -14.31 -13.91
N ASN A 206 -28.65 -13.67 -13.12
CA ASN A 206 -29.70 -12.79 -13.61
C ASN A 206 -29.17 -11.44 -14.12
N HIS A 207 -27.91 -11.10 -13.84
CA HIS A 207 -27.30 -9.82 -14.22
C HIS A 207 -26.41 -9.91 -15.46
N SER A 208 -26.36 -11.05 -16.14
CA SER A 208 -25.46 -11.25 -17.28
C SER A 208 -25.74 -10.28 -18.44
N GLU A 209 -27.01 -9.97 -18.69
CA GLU A 209 -27.43 -9.05 -19.76
C GLU A 209 -27.19 -7.59 -19.37
N ASP A 210 -27.60 -7.19 -18.16
CA ASP A 210 -27.32 -5.85 -17.60
C ASP A 210 -25.84 -5.46 -17.70
N VAL A 211 -24.96 -6.41 -17.37
CA VAL A 211 -23.51 -6.21 -17.38
C VAL A 211 -22.97 -6.04 -18.80
N LYS A 212 -23.47 -6.82 -19.76
CA LYS A 212 -23.07 -6.69 -21.17
C LYS A 212 -23.46 -5.32 -21.72
N ASP A 213 -24.70 -4.90 -21.48
CA ASP A 213 -25.20 -3.59 -21.88
C ASP A 213 -24.36 -2.46 -21.27
N TYR A 214 -23.95 -2.60 -20.01
CA TYR A 214 -23.07 -1.64 -19.36
C TYR A 214 -21.69 -1.58 -20.03
N LEU A 215 -21.07 -2.73 -20.30
CA LEU A 215 -19.74 -2.80 -20.92
C LEU A 215 -19.75 -2.28 -22.36
N ASP A 216 -20.82 -2.52 -23.12
CA ASP A 216 -20.97 -2.04 -24.49
C ASP A 216 -21.09 -0.51 -24.56
N LYS A 217 -21.71 0.13 -23.56
CA LYS A 217 -21.76 1.61 -23.45
C LYS A 217 -20.41 2.27 -23.17
N LEU A 218 -19.41 1.50 -22.74
CA LEU A 218 -18.06 2.01 -22.47
C LEU A 218 -17.13 1.98 -23.69
N LYS A 219 -17.57 1.38 -24.81
CA LYS A 219 -16.83 1.33 -26.08
C LYS A 219 -17.08 2.59 -26.89
#